data_AF-A0A8E3B2F6-F1
#
_entry.id   AF-A0A8E3B2F6-F1
#
_cell.length_a   1.000
_cell.length_b   1.000
_cell.length_c   1.000
_cell.angle_alpha   90.00
_cell.angle_beta   90.00
_cell.angle_gamma   90.00
#
_symmetry.space_group_name_H-M   'P 1'
#
loop_
_entity.id
_entity.type
_entity.pdbx_description
1 polymer ?
#
loop_
_entity_poly.entity_id
_entity_poly.type
_entity_poly.pdbx_seq_one_letter_code
_entity_poly.pdbx_strand_id
1 'polypeptide(L)'
;MHGADLDKSKANEVDPRDVALMKLHDLLAGRNAPKPGSFTALDQDQKREYFRLSRRRSREKVRAAASVPATAANINQALADAALMILATGAPGADQVRKVLETIFADRAGVPLSVETKAKRGKLKPKLIATSPAPLARS
;
A
#
# COMPACT_ATOMS: atom_id res chain seq x y z
N MET A 1 77.56 -0.10 24.21
CA MET A 1 77.03 -0.03 22.82
C MET A 1 76.47 -1.40 22.46
N HIS A 2 75.42 -1.42 21.62
CA HIS A 2 74.58 -2.55 21.17
C HIS A 2 73.43 -2.86 22.15
N GLY A 3 72.18 -2.44 21.97
CA GLY A 3 71.48 -2.00 20.76
C GLY A 3 70.67 -3.14 20.16
N ALA A 4 69.37 -3.13 20.47
CA ALA A 4 68.22 -3.70 19.77
C ALA A 4 68.27 -5.15 19.26
N ASP A 5 67.32 -5.96 19.72
CA ASP A 5 66.51 -6.81 18.83
C ASP A 5 65.18 -7.11 19.53
N LEU A 6 64.30 -6.11 19.50
CA LEU A 6 62.87 -6.33 19.67
C LEU A 6 62.43 -7.20 18.49
N ASP A 7 62.14 -8.46 18.80
CA ASP A 7 61.55 -9.46 17.92
C ASP A 7 60.26 -8.91 17.27
N LYS A 8 60.42 -8.24 16.13
CA LYS A 8 59.34 -7.75 15.26
C LYS A 8 58.69 -8.87 14.46
N SER A 9 59.01 -10.14 14.74
CA SER A 9 58.57 -11.28 13.93
C SER A 9 57.15 -11.75 14.24
N LYS A 10 56.51 -11.28 15.32
CA LYS A 10 55.15 -11.68 15.73
C LYS A 10 54.02 -10.81 15.18
N ALA A 11 54.32 -9.77 14.40
CA ALA A 11 53.32 -8.77 13.98
C ALA A 11 52.60 -9.09 12.66
N ASN A 12 52.82 -10.26 12.04
CA ASN A 12 52.23 -10.57 10.73
C ASN A 12 51.58 -11.96 10.66
N GLU A 13 51.29 -12.57 11.81
CA GLU A 13 50.51 -13.81 11.86
C GLU A 13 49.03 -13.42 11.91
N VAL A 14 48.34 -13.57 10.77
CA VAL A 14 46.89 -13.34 10.68
C VAL A 14 46.23 -14.30 11.67
N ASP A 15 45.55 -13.76 12.69
CA ASP A 15 44.91 -14.58 13.72
C ASP A 15 43.98 -15.60 13.03
N PRO A 16 44.10 -16.90 13.30
CA PRO A 16 43.22 -17.92 12.72
C PRO A 16 41.73 -17.63 12.98
N ARG A 17 41.40 -16.88 14.04
CA ARG A 17 40.04 -16.38 14.32
C ARG A 17 39.60 -15.35 13.29
N ASP A 18 40.48 -14.44 12.88
CA ASP A 18 40.18 -13.44 11.86
C ASP A 18 39.94 -14.10 10.49
N VAL A 19 40.72 -15.13 10.16
CA VAL A 19 40.50 -15.95 8.95
C VAL A 19 39.17 -16.69 9.02
N ALA A 20 38.82 -17.25 10.18
CA ALA A 20 37.53 -17.93 10.38
C ALA A 20 36.35 -16.95 10.32
N LEU A 21 36.50 -15.75 10.89
CA LEU A 21 35.51 -14.68 10.84
C LEU A 21 35.28 -14.19 9.40
N MET A 22 36.34 -13.98 8.62
CA MET A 22 36.22 -13.61 7.20
C MET A 22 35.50 -14.71 6.39
N LYS A 23 35.87 -15.98 6.59
CA LYS A 23 35.19 -17.11 5.92
C LYS A 23 33.70 -17.20 6.29
N LEU A 24 33.36 -16.99 7.56
CA LEU A 24 31.97 -16.98 8.02
C LEU A 24 31.19 -15.80 7.41
N HIS A 25 31.80 -14.62 7.36
CA HIS A 25 31.22 -13.45 6.71
C HIS A 25 30.89 -13.74 5.24
N ASP A 26 31.82 -14.33 4.49
CA ASP A 26 31.62 -14.61 3.06
C ASP A 26 30.52 -15.67 2.83
N LEU A 27 30.43 -16.68 3.70
CA LEU A 27 29.35 -17.67 3.67
C LEU A 27 27.98 -17.05 3.97
N LEU A 28 27.91 -16.14 4.95
CA LEU A 28 26.67 -15.43 5.29
C LEU A 28 26.27 -14.45 4.19
N ALA A 29 27.24 -13.76 3.57
CA ALA A 29 27.02 -12.89 2.43
C ALA A 29 26.48 -13.66 1.22
N GLY A 30 27.05 -14.83 0.90
CA GLY A 30 26.55 -15.71 -0.16
C GLY A 30 25.15 -16.27 0.11
N ARG A 31 24.86 -16.62 1.36
CA ARG A 31 23.53 -17.11 1.78
C ARG A 31 22.46 -16.03 1.74
N ASN A 32 22.82 -14.79 2.08
CA ASN A 32 21.90 -13.65 2.10
C ASN A 32 21.88 -12.86 0.78
N ALA A 33 22.67 -13.29 -0.21
CA ALA A 33 22.67 -12.70 -1.53
C ALA A 33 21.25 -12.76 -2.13
N PRO A 34 20.71 -11.64 -2.65
CA PRO A 34 19.44 -11.64 -3.35
C PRO A 34 19.46 -12.69 -4.46
N LYS A 35 18.53 -13.64 -4.45
CA LYS A 35 18.42 -14.61 -5.54
C LYS A 35 18.29 -13.86 -6.88
N PRO A 36 19.00 -14.26 -7.95
CA PRO A 36 18.84 -13.64 -9.25
C PRO A 36 17.37 -13.71 -9.69
N GLY A 37 16.79 -12.56 -10.05
CA GLY A 37 15.35 -12.42 -10.35
C GLY A 37 14.44 -12.14 -9.13
N SER A 38 14.98 -12.08 -7.91
CA SER A 38 14.23 -11.61 -6.74
C SER A 38 13.97 -10.10 -6.81
N PHE A 39 12.87 -9.64 -6.20
CA PHE A 39 12.53 -8.21 -6.14
C PHE A 39 13.67 -7.35 -5.56
N THR A 40 14.41 -7.88 -4.59
CA THR A 40 15.56 -7.24 -3.95
C THR A 40 16.75 -7.06 -4.90
N ALA A 41 16.86 -7.90 -5.93
CA ALA A 41 17.89 -7.83 -6.97
C ALA A 41 17.50 -6.92 -8.16
N LEU A 42 16.27 -6.39 -8.19
CA LEU A 42 15.81 -5.53 -9.28
C LEU A 42 16.37 -4.11 -9.15
N ASP A 43 16.75 -3.54 -10.28
CA ASP A 43 17.08 -2.12 -10.38
C ASP A 43 15.83 -1.23 -10.27
N GLN A 44 15.98 0.10 -10.07
CA GLN A 44 14.86 1.03 -9.89
C GLN A 44 13.84 0.97 -11.03
N ASP A 45 14.29 0.93 -12.29
CA ASP A 45 13.38 0.89 -13.43
C ASP A 45 12.60 -0.43 -13.50
N GLN A 46 13.27 -1.54 -13.17
CA GLN A 46 12.64 -2.85 -13.07
C GLN A 46 11.64 -2.93 -11.91
N LYS A 47 11.93 -2.29 -10.76
CA LYS A 47 10.99 -2.18 -9.63
C LYS A 47 9.77 -1.36 -10.01
N ARG A 48 9.94 -0.23 -10.71
CA ARG A 48 8.83 0.60 -11.21
C ARG A 48 7.92 -0.20 -12.13
N GLU A 49 8.52 -0.94 -13.06
CA GLU A 49 7.79 -1.79 -14.01
C GLU A 49 7.07 -2.94 -13.30
N TYR A 50 7.72 -3.59 -12.33
CA TYR A 50 7.11 -4.60 -11.47
C TYR A 50 5.84 -4.08 -10.77
N PHE A 51 5.92 -2.90 -10.12
CA PHE A 51 4.75 -2.28 -9.48
C PHE A 51 3.69 -1.84 -10.49
N ARG A 52 4.07 -1.41 -11.69
CA ARG A 52 3.12 -1.07 -12.76
C ARG A 52 2.32 -2.29 -13.20
N LEU A 53 3.00 -3.41 -13.48
CA LEU A 53 2.40 -4.68 -13.87
C LEU A 53 1.54 -5.27 -12.73
N SER A 54 2.03 -5.22 -11.49
CA SER A 54 1.27 -5.68 -10.32
C SER A 54 -0.04 -4.90 -10.14
N ARG A 55 0.01 -3.56 -10.23
CA ARG A 55 -1.20 -2.72 -10.19
C ARG A 55 -2.14 -2.98 -11.36
N ARG A 56 -1.62 -3.24 -12.57
CA ARG A 56 -2.42 -3.62 -13.73
C ARG A 56 -3.15 -4.94 -13.49
N ARG A 57 -2.44 -5.99 -13.07
CA ARG A 57 -3.02 -7.30 -12.73
C ARG A 57 -4.06 -7.21 -11.62
N SER A 58 -3.80 -6.39 -10.59
CA SER A 58 -4.77 -6.15 -9.52
C SER A 58 -6.06 -5.51 -10.06
N ARG A 59 -5.96 -4.53 -10.96
CA ARG A 59 -7.12 -3.90 -11.60
C ARG A 59 -7.87 -4.87 -12.52
N GLU A 60 -7.15 -5.68 -13.29
CA GLU A 60 -7.73 -6.72 -14.14
C GLU A 60 -8.49 -7.76 -13.31
N LYS A 61 -7.94 -8.21 -12.17
CA LYS A 61 -8.64 -9.10 -11.24
C LYS A 61 -9.90 -8.48 -10.65
N VAL A 62 -9.86 -7.21 -10.26
CA VAL A 62 -11.05 -6.50 -9.76
C VAL A 62 -12.11 -6.35 -10.86
N ARG A 63 -11.71 -6.08 -12.10
CA ARG A 63 -12.63 -6.00 -13.25
C ARG A 63 -13.23 -7.35 -13.65
N ALA A 64 -12.45 -8.42 -13.53
CA ALA A 64 -12.89 -9.78 -13.87
C ALA A 64 -13.71 -10.44 -12.75
N ALA A 65 -13.74 -9.87 -11.55
CA ALA A 65 -14.52 -10.39 -10.45
C ALA A 65 -16.01 -10.13 -10.68
N ALA A 66 -16.83 -11.18 -10.64
CA ALA A 66 -18.28 -11.09 -10.77
C ALA A 66 -18.94 -10.29 -9.62
N SER A 67 -18.24 -10.16 -8.48
CA SER A 67 -18.68 -9.36 -7.35
C SER A 67 -17.49 -8.80 -6.56
N VAL A 68 -17.70 -7.68 -5.89
CA VAL A 68 -16.71 -7.09 -4.98
C VAL A 68 -16.65 -7.93 -3.69
N PRO A 69 -15.47 -8.36 -3.21
CA PRO A 69 -15.37 -9.18 -2.02
C PRO A 69 -15.84 -8.40 -0.77
N ALA A 70 -16.55 -9.07 0.13
CA ALA A 70 -17.14 -8.48 1.34
C ALA A 70 -16.10 -8.25 2.46
N THR A 71 -15.08 -7.44 2.17
CA THR A 71 -14.12 -6.98 3.18
C THR A 71 -14.67 -5.75 3.90
N ALA A 72 -14.24 -5.51 5.15
CA ALA A 72 -14.67 -4.33 5.89
C ALA A 72 -14.42 -3.01 5.13
N ALA A 73 -13.29 -2.91 4.43
CA ALA A 73 -12.97 -1.76 3.58
C ALA A 73 -13.99 -1.57 2.44
N ASN A 74 -14.36 -2.65 1.75
CA ASN A 74 -15.33 -2.58 0.66
C ASN A 74 -16.75 -2.30 1.15
N ILE A 75 -17.14 -2.87 2.28
CA ILE A 75 -18.44 -2.60 2.92
C ILE A 75 -18.54 -1.11 3.30
N ASN A 76 -17.53 -0.58 4.00
CA ASN A 76 -17.52 0.83 4.38
C ASN A 76 -17.54 1.76 3.15
N GLN A 77 -16.82 1.40 2.09
CA GLN A 77 -16.84 2.18 0.86
C GLN A 77 -18.20 2.09 0.14
N ALA A 78 -18.87 0.94 0.15
CA ALA A 78 -20.20 0.78 -0.43
C ALA A 78 -21.25 1.59 0.35
N LEU A 79 -21.15 1.61 1.68
CA LEU A 79 -21.99 2.46 2.54
C LEU A 79 -21.73 3.95 2.29
N ALA A 80 -20.47 4.36 2.13
CA ALA A 80 -20.11 5.73 1.79
C ALA A 80 -20.67 6.14 0.41
N ASP A 81 -20.57 5.27 -0.59
CA ASP A 81 -21.15 5.47 -1.92
C ASP A 81 -22.68 5.65 -1.85
N ALA A 82 -23.37 4.80 -1.08
CA ALA A 82 -24.81 4.89 -0.87
C ALA A 82 -25.21 6.20 -0.18
N ALA A 83 -24.49 6.61 0.86
CA ALA A 83 -24.72 7.88 1.55
C ALA A 83 -24.54 9.08 0.61
N LEU A 84 -23.52 9.06 -0.26
CA LEU A 84 -23.31 10.09 -1.28
C LEU A 84 -24.46 10.15 -2.28
N MET A 85 -24.98 9.00 -2.72
CA MET A 85 -26.13 8.94 -3.62
C MET A 85 -27.39 9.51 -2.97
N ILE A 86 -27.67 9.15 -1.72
CA ILE A 86 -28.81 9.68 -0.95
C ILE A 86 -28.71 11.20 -0.80
N LEU A 87 -27.53 11.74 -0.48
CA LEU A 87 -27.31 13.19 -0.40
C LEU A 87 -27.45 13.89 -1.75
N ALA A 88 -26.99 13.25 -2.83
CA ALA A 88 -27.06 13.83 -4.17
C ALA A 88 -28.51 13.96 -4.67
N THR A 89 -29.37 12.99 -4.36
CA THR A 89 -30.78 12.96 -4.80
C THR A 89 -31.75 13.57 -3.79
N GLY A 90 -31.33 13.77 -2.54
CA GLY A 90 -32.24 14.17 -1.47
C GLY A 90 -33.23 13.05 -1.09
N ALA A 91 -32.85 11.79 -1.28
CA ALA A 91 -33.69 10.65 -0.96
C ALA A 91 -33.97 10.53 0.55
N PRO A 92 -34.99 9.75 0.96
CA PRO A 92 -35.25 9.47 2.37
C PRO A 92 -33.99 9.03 3.11
N GLY A 93 -33.73 9.63 4.28
CA GLY A 93 -32.51 9.41 5.05
C GLY A 93 -31.39 10.43 4.79
N ALA A 94 -31.51 11.34 3.82
CA ALA A 94 -30.52 12.40 3.60
C ALA A 94 -30.32 13.28 4.85
N ASP A 95 -31.39 13.60 5.57
CA ASP A 95 -31.33 14.39 6.81
C ASP A 95 -30.51 13.67 7.90
N GLN A 96 -30.63 12.35 8.00
CA GLN A 96 -29.85 11.56 8.94
C GLN A 96 -28.36 11.59 8.58
N VAL A 97 -28.02 11.51 7.29
CA VAL A 97 -26.62 11.63 6.84
C VAL A 97 -26.08 13.02 7.16
N ARG A 98 -26.87 14.09 6.95
CA ARG A 98 -26.46 15.47 7.32
C ARG A 98 -26.20 15.60 8.82
N LYS A 99 -27.10 15.09 9.66
CA LYS A 99 -26.95 15.12 11.12
C LYS A 99 -25.70 14.38 11.60
N VAL A 100 -25.35 13.26 10.98
CA VAL A 100 -24.11 12.54 11.27
C VAL A 100 -22.89 13.38 10.90
N LEU A 101 -22.89 14.03 9.73
CA LEU A 101 -21.80 14.92 9.32
C LEU A 101 -21.67 16.12 10.27
N GLU A 102 -22.77 16.74 10.68
CA GLU A 102 -22.79 17.84 11.65
C GLU A 102 -22.22 17.41 13.00
N THR A 103 -22.56 16.20 13.46
CA THR A 103 -22.07 15.67 14.74
C THR A 103 -20.56 15.39 14.70
N ILE A 104 -20.07 14.76 13.62
CA ILE A 104 -18.65 14.40 13.48
C ILE A 104 -17.78 15.63 13.22
N PHE A 105 -18.30 16.60 12.46
CA PHE A 105 -17.58 17.82 12.08
C PHE A 105 -18.11 19.05 12.82
N ALA A 106 -18.48 18.91 14.09
CA ALA A 106 -19.05 19.98 14.91
C ALA A 106 -18.18 21.25 14.91
N ASP A 107 -16.85 21.10 14.97
CA ASP A 107 -15.89 22.21 14.94
C ASP A 107 -15.73 22.86 13.55
N ARG A 108 -16.34 22.27 12.51
CA ARG A 108 -16.21 22.69 11.11
C ARG A 108 -17.58 22.73 10.43
N ALA A 109 -18.41 23.69 10.86
CA ALA A 109 -19.78 23.89 10.39
C ALA A 109 -19.94 23.98 8.85
N GLY A 110 -18.90 24.38 8.11
CA GLY A 110 -18.95 24.43 6.63
C GLY A 110 -18.81 23.07 5.93
N VAL A 111 -18.37 22.02 6.62
CA VAL A 111 -18.10 20.70 6.01
C VAL A 111 -19.38 19.99 5.58
N PRO A 112 -20.44 19.87 6.40
CA PRO A 112 -21.68 19.20 5.99
C PRO A 112 -22.29 19.82 4.73
N LEU A 113 -22.41 21.15 4.69
CA LEU A 113 -22.92 21.89 3.53
C LEU A 113 -22.02 21.71 2.29
N SER A 114 -20.70 21.73 2.46
CA SER A 114 -19.74 21.51 1.37
C SER A 114 -19.86 20.10 0.80
N VAL A 115 -20.01 19.08 1.65
CA VAL A 115 -20.17 17.68 1.25
C VAL A 115 -21.48 17.50 0.49
N GLU A 116 -22.59 18.01 0.99
CA GLU A 116 -23.88 17.95 0.31
C GLU A 116 -23.83 18.63 -1.06
N THR A 117 -23.29 19.85 -1.11
CA THR A 117 -23.15 20.61 -2.37
C THR A 117 -22.29 19.85 -3.37
N LYS A 118 -21.18 19.23 -2.92
CA LYS A 118 -20.30 18.45 -3.80
C LYS A 118 -20.94 17.14 -4.24
N ALA A 119 -21.75 16.50 -3.40
CA ALA A 119 -22.53 15.32 -3.76
C ALA A 119 -23.56 15.65 -4.85
N LYS A 120 -24.38 16.70 -4.64
CA LYS A 120 -25.35 17.19 -5.64
C LYS A 120 -24.72 17.58 -6.96
N ARG A 121 -23.54 18.20 -6.93
CA ARG A 121 -22.78 18.59 -8.13
C ARG A 121 -22.00 17.43 -8.78
N GLY A 122 -22.07 16.21 -8.25
CA GLY A 122 -21.33 15.04 -8.75
C GLY A 122 -19.80 15.15 -8.62
N LYS A 123 -19.31 16.06 -7.77
CA LYS A 123 -17.87 16.22 -7.48
C LYS A 123 -17.37 15.16 -6.49
N LEU A 124 -18.26 14.56 -5.72
CA LEU A 124 -17.98 13.35 -4.92
C LEU A 124 -18.61 12.16 -5.64
N LYS A 125 -17.77 11.38 -6.33
CA LYS A 125 -18.23 10.22 -7.12
C LYS A 125 -18.17 8.94 -6.29
N PRO A 126 -19.23 8.12 -6.30
CA PRO A 126 -19.18 6.74 -5.81
C PRO A 126 -18.01 5.98 -6.45
N LYS A 127 -17.20 5.28 -5.66
CA LYS A 127 -15.99 4.61 -6.14
C LYS A 127 -16.24 3.15 -6.51
N LEU A 128 -17.00 2.43 -5.70
CA LEU A 128 -17.30 1.02 -5.92
C LEU A 128 -18.45 0.84 -6.91
N ILE A 129 -19.51 1.64 -6.83
CA ILE A 129 -20.64 1.52 -7.77
C ILE A 129 -20.21 1.84 -9.20
N ALA A 130 -19.31 2.81 -9.38
CA ALA A 130 -18.76 3.16 -10.70
C ALA A 130 -17.77 2.10 -11.26
N THR A 131 -17.26 1.20 -10.41
CA THR A 131 -16.24 0.20 -10.77
C THR A 131 -16.80 -1.23 -10.79
N SER A 132 -17.94 -1.47 -10.13
CA SER A 132 -18.62 -2.77 -10.15
C SER A 132 -19.16 -3.04 -11.55
N PRO A 133 -18.96 -4.24 -12.12
CA PRO A 133 -19.69 -4.64 -13.31
C PRO A 133 -21.20 -4.53 -12.98
N ALA A 134 -21.96 -3.89 -13.87
CA ALA A 134 -23.40 -3.77 -13.73
C ALA A 134 -24.01 -5.17 -13.54
N PRO A 135 -24.99 -5.34 -12.63
CA PRO A 135 -25.68 -6.61 -12.50
C PRO A 135 -26.33 -6.93 -13.85
N LEU A 136 -25.97 -8.08 -14.43
CA LEU A 136 -26.68 -8.63 -15.59
C LEU A 136 -28.15 -8.78 -15.17
N ALA A 137 -29.02 -7.98 -15.78
CA ALA A 137 -30.46 -8.08 -15.61
C ALA A 137 -30.86 -9.54 -15.90
N ARG A 138 -31.39 -10.23 -14.90
CA ARG A 138 -31.98 -11.56 -15.09
C ARG A 138 -33.42 -11.32 -15.57
N SER A 139 -33.65 -11.57 -16.86
CA SER A 139 -34.98 -11.74 -17.47
C SER A 139 -35.59 -13.08 -17.08
#